data_AF-A0A8H4PRF3-F1
#
_entry.id   AF-A0A8H4PRF3-F1
#
_cell.length_a   1.000
_cell.length_b   1.000
_cell.length_c   1.000
_cell.angle_alpha   90.00
_cell.angle_beta   90.00
_cell.angle_gamma   90.00
#
_symmetry.space_group_name_H-M   'P 1'
#
loop_
_entity.id
_entity.type
_entity.pdbx_description
1 polymer ?
#
loop_
_entity_poly.entity_id
_entity_poly.type
_entity_poly.pdbx_seq_one_letter_code
_entity_poly.pdbx_strand_id
1 'polypeptide(L)'
;MPAHPMMLSPATPSELLDYMLARHSHPTTLLVCWSKKQFLDALVEDVEARLVPRGGHNDQHHRHALLGAPLMQVAVSRHIAVVFIPTVTHLRSYLAAFFACDSKTPPPPLETAPSSSPAPPLLLVYGLVELHRDGTEWSAQGLNTSAAGLVESAARNGLRAALVEPRKTESRDELGVSLGEGVPILSGSKMGDDGTWSGRVVPVGRVLGRWFEVGAPTDSPDA
;
A
#
# COMPACT_ATOMS: atom_id res chain seq x y z
N MET A 1 0.36 23.25 -2.86
CA MET A 1 -0.05 22.58 -1.62
C MET A 1 0.40 21.13 -1.70
N PRO A 2 1.02 20.56 -0.66
CA PRO A 2 1.35 19.14 -0.64
C PRO A 2 0.05 18.33 -0.77
N ALA A 3 0.09 17.25 -1.54
CA ALA A 3 -1.08 16.43 -1.76
C ALA A 3 -1.41 15.61 -0.50
N HIS A 4 -2.69 15.56 -0.13
CA HIS A 4 -3.15 14.91 1.10
C HIS A 4 -2.75 13.42 1.12
N PRO A 5 -2.09 12.94 2.19
CA PRO A 5 -1.78 11.52 2.32
C PRO A 5 -3.05 10.69 2.43
N MET A 6 -3.06 9.53 1.80
CA MET A 6 -4.26 8.69 1.71
C MET A 6 -4.03 7.27 2.22
N MET A 7 -5.06 6.72 2.86
CA MET A 7 -5.13 5.30 3.18
C MET A 7 -6.19 4.65 2.30
N LEU A 8 -5.77 3.67 1.51
CA LEU A 8 -6.57 2.94 0.54
C LEU A 8 -7.19 1.69 1.18
N SER A 9 -8.21 1.14 0.53
CA SER A 9 -8.81 -0.13 0.95
C SER A 9 -7.79 -1.28 0.87
N PRO A 10 -7.85 -2.28 1.77
CA PRO A 10 -7.02 -3.46 1.69
C PRO A 10 -7.15 -4.16 0.35
N ALA A 11 -6.02 -4.53 -0.23
CA ALA A 11 -5.93 -5.09 -1.57
C ALA A 11 -5.08 -6.35 -1.55
N THR A 12 -5.37 -7.28 -2.45
CA THR A 12 -4.46 -8.38 -2.74
C THR A 12 -3.26 -7.89 -3.58
N PRO A 13 -2.18 -8.67 -3.72
CA PRO A 13 -1.07 -8.30 -4.58
C PRO A 13 -1.48 -7.99 -6.03
N SER A 14 -2.43 -8.75 -6.59
CA SER A 14 -2.85 -8.50 -7.98
C SER A 14 -3.67 -7.21 -8.12
N GLU A 15 -4.60 -6.97 -7.19
CA GLU A 15 -5.40 -5.73 -7.15
C GLU A 15 -4.54 -4.49 -6.93
N LEU A 16 -3.50 -4.60 -6.08
CA LEU A 16 -2.52 -3.54 -5.88
C LEU A 16 -1.82 -3.19 -7.20
N LEU A 17 -1.33 -4.20 -7.92
CA LEU A 17 -0.63 -3.97 -9.19
C LEU A 17 -1.57 -3.40 -10.25
N ASP A 18 -2.80 -3.91 -10.37
CA ASP A 18 -3.81 -3.38 -11.28
C ASP A 18 -4.14 -1.91 -10.96
N TYR A 19 -4.30 -1.57 -9.68
CA TYR A 19 -4.50 -0.19 -9.22
C TYR A 19 -3.35 0.73 -9.65
N MET A 20 -2.11 0.29 -9.48
CA MET A 20 -0.92 1.07 -9.82
C MET A 20 -0.77 1.27 -11.33
N LEU A 21 -1.08 0.24 -12.12
CA LEU A 21 -1.04 0.31 -13.58
C LEU A 21 -2.13 1.24 -14.13
N ALA A 22 -3.32 1.25 -13.51
CA ALA A 22 -4.43 2.13 -13.90
C ALA A 22 -4.19 3.61 -13.56
N ARG A 23 -3.47 3.91 -12.47
CA ARG A 23 -3.24 5.28 -11.97
C ARG A 23 -1.82 5.80 -12.21
N HIS A 24 -1.16 5.31 -13.27
CA HIS A 24 0.21 5.65 -13.60
C HIS A 24 0.46 7.16 -13.62
N SER A 25 1.31 7.59 -12.68
CA SER A 25 1.88 8.93 -12.60
C SER A 25 3.36 8.80 -12.25
N HIS A 26 4.24 9.35 -13.07
CA HIS A 26 5.68 9.25 -12.84
C HIS A 26 6.18 10.44 -12.00
N PRO A 27 7.06 10.23 -11.01
CA PRO A 27 7.62 8.94 -10.56
C PRO A 27 6.75 8.25 -9.50
N THR A 28 6.48 6.94 -9.66
CA THR A 28 5.79 6.14 -8.62
C THR A 28 6.74 5.12 -8.00
N THR A 29 6.80 5.09 -6.67
CA THR A 29 7.58 4.10 -5.90
C THR A 29 6.65 3.30 -4.99
N LEU A 30 6.70 1.97 -5.10
CA LEU A 30 6.04 1.00 -4.24
C LEU A 30 7.05 0.37 -3.27
N LEU A 31 6.79 0.54 -1.98
CA LEU A 31 7.50 -0.14 -0.90
C LEU A 31 6.62 -1.30 -0.41
N VAL A 32 7.08 -2.53 -0.65
CA VAL A 32 6.39 -3.76 -0.24
C VAL A 32 6.98 -4.21 1.09
N CYS A 33 6.19 -4.19 2.16
CA CYS A 33 6.62 -4.57 3.50
C CYS A 33 6.64 -6.10 3.75
N TRP A 34 6.80 -6.88 2.68
CA TRP A 34 6.98 -8.32 2.69
C TRP A 34 8.34 -8.69 2.09
N SER A 35 8.77 -9.93 2.32
CA SER A 35 9.86 -10.48 1.50
C SER A 35 9.39 -10.64 0.05
N LYS A 36 10.32 -10.54 -0.90
CA LYS A 36 10.03 -10.76 -2.32
C LYS A 36 9.36 -12.12 -2.56
N LYS A 37 9.81 -13.16 -1.85
CA LYS A 37 9.24 -14.51 -1.97
C LYS A 37 7.77 -14.53 -1.55
N GLN A 38 7.46 -14.02 -0.35
CA GLN A 38 6.09 -13.97 0.16
C GLN A 38 5.15 -13.21 -0.78
N PHE A 39 5.59 -12.06 -1.30
CA PHE A 39 4.77 -11.29 -2.24
C PHE A 39 4.51 -12.02 -3.55
N LEU A 40 5.51 -12.69 -4.10
CA LEU A 40 5.35 -13.45 -5.33
C LEU A 40 4.48 -14.70 -5.12
N ASP A 41 4.68 -15.43 -4.02
CA ASP A 41 3.87 -16.61 -3.68
C ASP A 41 2.39 -16.19 -3.56
N ALA A 42 2.10 -15.14 -2.79
CA ALA A 42 0.74 -14.62 -2.62
C ALA A 42 0.15 -14.06 -3.94
N LEU A 43 0.97 -13.45 -4.80
CA LEU A 43 0.52 -12.97 -6.11
C LEU A 43 0.14 -14.13 -7.03
N VAL A 44 0.92 -15.22 -7.03
CA VAL A 44 0.61 -16.42 -7.82
C VAL A 44 -0.68 -17.05 -7.32
N GLU A 45 -0.82 -17.24 -6.01
CA GLU A 45 -2.03 -17.80 -5.39
C GLU A 45 -3.28 -16.97 -5.73
N ASP A 46 -3.19 -15.64 -5.66
CA ASP A 46 -4.31 -14.73 -5.99
C ASP A 46 -4.70 -14.80 -7.47
N VAL A 47 -3.71 -14.84 -8.38
CA VAL A 47 -3.96 -15.01 -9.81
C VAL A 47 -4.58 -16.38 -10.10
N GLU A 48 -4.07 -17.46 -9.51
CA GLU A 48 -4.62 -18.81 -9.68
C GLU A 48 -6.05 -18.94 -9.12
N ALA A 49 -6.32 -18.38 -7.94
CA ALA A 49 -7.64 -18.41 -7.32
C ALA A 49 -8.72 -17.73 -8.18
N ARG A 50 -8.34 -16.73 -8.98
CA ARG A 50 -9.23 -16.03 -9.93
C ARG A 50 -9.40 -16.75 -11.27
N LEU A 51 -8.47 -17.64 -11.62
CA LEU A 51 -8.55 -18.45 -12.84
C LEU A 51 -9.43 -19.70 -12.66
N VAL A 52 -9.66 -20.17 -11.44
CA VAL A 52 -10.54 -21.32 -11.15
C VAL A 52 -12.02 -20.88 -11.23
N PRO A 53 -12.84 -21.48 -12.11
CA PRO A 53 -14.26 -21.14 -12.21
C PRO A 53 -14.99 -21.52 -10.91
N ARG A 54 -15.47 -20.55 -10.15
CA ARG A 54 -16.46 -20.81 -9.09
C ARG A 54 -17.78 -21.13 -9.78
N GLY A 55 -18.10 -22.42 -9.87
CA GLY A 55 -19.21 -22.93 -10.67
C GLY A 55 -20.53 -22.23 -10.39
N GLY A 56 -21.10 -21.60 -11.44
CA GLY A 56 -22.44 -21.05 -11.42
C GLY A 56 -22.66 -19.93 -12.44
N HIS A 57 -23.16 -20.31 -13.62
CA HIS A 57 -23.75 -19.47 -14.67
C HIS A 57 -22.84 -18.49 -15.42
N ASN A 58 -22.68 -18.74 -16.72
CA ASN A 58 -22.27 -17.82 -17.80
C ASN A 58 -21.45 -16.62 -17.35
N ASP A 59 -20.12 -16.71 -17.38
CA ASP A 59 -19.31 -15.51 -17.60
C ASP A 59 -17.94 -15.87 -18.15
N GLN A 60 -17.49 -15.01 -19.06
CA GLN A 60 -16.28 -15.15 -19.87
C GLN A 60 -15.06 -15.53 -19.03
N HIS A 61 -14.13 -16.28 -19.63
CA HIS A 61 -12.78 -16.47 -19.10
C HIS A 61 -12.12 -15.10 -18.87
N HIS A 62 -12.28 -14.52 -17.68
CA HIS A 62 -11.63 -13.28 -17.29
C HIS A 62 -10.16 -13.60 -17.05
N ARG A 63 -9.37 -13.66 -18.13
CA ARG A 63 -7.91 -13.62 -18.04
C ARG A 63 -7.56 -12.40 -17.20
N HIS A 64 -6.82 -12.61 -16.12
CA HIS A 64 -6.39 -11.53 -15.22
C HIS A 64 -5.74 -10.40 -16.04
N ALA A 65 -6.06 -9.13 -15.76
CA ALA A 65 -5.54 -7.99 -16.53
C ALA A 65 -4.00 -7.99 -16.60
N LEU A 66 -3.35 -8.31 -15.47
CA LEU A 66 -1.91 -8.59 -15.39
C LEU A 66 -1.37 -9.60 -16.41
N LEU A 67 -2.14 -10.63 -16.78
CA LEU A 67 -1.74 -11.68 -17.73
C LEU A 67 -2.01 -11.31 -19.19
N GLY A 68 -2.88 -10.32 -19.45
CA GLY A 68 -3.10 -9.78 -20.79
C GLY A 68 -1.92 -8.95 -21.28
N ALA A 69 -1.15 -8.35 -20.36
CA ALA A 69 0.08 -7.59 -20.56
C ALA A 69 0.11 -6.75 -21.87
N PRO A 70 -0.86 -5.85 -22.11
CA PRO A 70 -0.84 -4.99 -23.29
C PRO A 70 0.44 -4.14 -23.28
N LEU A 71 0.92 -3.75 -24.47
CA LEU A 71 2.16 -2.98 -24.63
C LEU A 71 2.21 -1.73 -23.74
N MET A 72 1.05 -1.09 -23.53
CA MET A 72 0.90 0.06 -22.62
C MET A 72 1.18 -0.29 -21.17
N GLN A 73 0.72 -1.44 -20.68
CA GLN A 73 0.96 -1.89 -19.32
C GLN A 73 2.44 -2.22 -19.09
N VAL A 74 3.08 -2.85 -20.09
CA VAL A 74 4.52 -3.10 -20.06
C VAL A 74 5.29 -1.79 -20.03
N ALA A 75 4.94 -0.82 -20.89
CA ALA A 75 5.54 0.51 -20.87
C ALA A 75 5.39 1.19 -19.51
N VAL A 76 4.18 1.24 -18.96
CA VAL A 76 3.87 1.82 -17.64
C VAL A 76 4.66 1.16 -16.51
N SER A 77 4.76 -0.18 -16.48
CA SER A 77 5.46 -0.91 -15.42
C SER A 77 6.94 -0.53 -15.30
N ARG A 78 7.59 -0.11 -16.40
CA ARG A 78 8.99 0.33 -16.41
C ARG A 78 9.21 1.66 -15.69
N HIS A 79 8.13 2.35 -15.33
CA HIS A 79 8.14 3.63 -14.63
C HIS A 79 7.74 3.51 -13.15
N ILE A 80 7.53 2.27 -12.66
CA ILE A 80 7.22 1.98 -11.26
C ILE A 80 8.44 1.35 -10.59
N ALA A 81 9.00 2.03 -9.60
CA ALA A 81 10.06 1.47 -8.77
C ALA A 81 9.44 0.59 -7.67
N VAL A 82 9.87 -0.68 -7.55
CA VAL A 82 9.40 -1.59 -6.49
C VAL A 82 10.55 -1.96 -5.58
N VAL A 83 10.37 -1.79 -4.27
CA VAL A 83 11.37 -2.10 -3.24
C VAL A 83 10.75 -3.01 -2.18
N PHE A 84 11.41 -4.12 -1.86
CA PHE A 84 10.97 -5.06 -0.82
C PHE A 84 11.68 -4.76 0.50
N ILE A 85 10.91 -4.54 1.56
CA ILE A 85 11.37 -4.03 2.84
C ILE A 85 10.69 -4.84 3.99
N PRO A 86 11.20 -6.05 4.31
CA PRO A 86 10.52 -6.97 5.22
C PRO A 86 10.74 -6.65 6.71
N THR A 87 11.31 -5.49 7.08
CA THR A 87 11.46 -5.09 8.48
C THR A 87 11.24 -3.60 8.70
N VAL A 88 10.76 -3.22 9.89
CA VAL A 88 10.54 -1.82 10.28
C VAL A 88 11.82 -1.00 10.21
N THR A 89 12.96 -1.55 10.63
CA THR A 89 14.26 -0.88 10.55
C THR A 89 14.63 -0.50 9.12
N HIS A 90 14.44 -1.43 8.16
CA HIS A 90 14.71 -1.15 6.74
C HIS A 90 13.72 -0.15 6.17
N LEU A 91 12.46 -0.16 6.62
CA LEU A 91 11.46 0.82 6.18
C LEU A 91 11.88 2.24 6.58
N ARG A 92 12.23 2.43 7.85
CA ARG A 92 12.62 3.74 8.36
C ARG A 92 13.94 4.22 7.77
N SER A 93 14.93 3.33 7.63
CA SER A 93 16.20 3.72 7.00
C SER A 93 16.01 4.10 5.53
N TYR A 94 15.19 3.35 4.79
CA TYR A 94 14.86 3.68 3.41
C TYR A 94 14.15 5.03 3.31
N LEU A 95 13.09 5.26 4.08
CA LEU A 95 12.34 6.53 4.07
C LEU A 95 13.21 7.73 4.43
N ALA A 96 14.13 7.58 5.39
CA ALA A 96 15.06 8.62 5.78
C ALA A 96 16.00 9.03 4.64
N ALA A 97 16.53 8.05 3.89
CA ALA A 97 17.47 8.26 2.79
C ALA A 97 16.80 8.43 1.41
N PHE A 98 15.47 8.27 1.32
CA PHE A 98 14.77 8.26 0.03
C PHE A 98 14.75 9.64 -0.64
N PHE A 99 15.24 9.68 -1.88
CA PHE A 99 15.11 10.79 -2.81
C PHE A 99 14.64 10.28 -4.18
N ALA A 100 13.56 10.85 -4.70
CA ALA A 100 12.95 10.42 -5.96
C ALA A 100 13.85 10.70 -7.17
N CYS A 101 14.75 11.69 -7.10
CA CYS A 101 15.72 11.99 -8.13
C CYS A 101 16.78 10.90 -8.32
N ASP A 102 17.02 10.06 -7.30
CA ASP A 102 17.98 8.96 -7.37
C ASP A 102 17.36 7.72 -8.06
N SER A 103 16.08 7.79 -8.41
CA SER A 103 15.39 6.69 -9.06
C SER A 103 15.99 6.40 -10.43
N LYS A 104 16.35 5.13 -10.65
CA LYS A 104 16.87 4.65 -11.94
C LYS A 104 15.75 4.37 -12.95
N THR A 105 14.48 4.51 -12.55
CA THR A 105 13.35 4.39 -13.47
C THR A 105 13.29 5.65 -14.35
N PRO A 106 13.42 5.52 -15.68
CA PRO A 106 13.39 6.67 -16.57
C PRO A 106 11.98 7.30 -16.58
N PRO A 107 11.84 8.60 -16.88
CA PRO A 107 10.53 9.19 -17.10
C PRO A 107 9.83 8.57 -18.34
N PRO A 108 8.49 8.51 -18.36
CA PRO A 108 7.73 8.11 -19.53
C PRO A 108 7.97 9.11 -20.69
N PRO A 109 7.86 8.67 -21.96
CA PRO A 109 7.93 9.57 -23.11
C PRO A 109 6.88 10.69 -23.00
N LEU A 110 7.29 11.94 -23.29
CA LEU A 110 6.50 13.17 -23.11
C LEU A 110 5.09 13.15 -23.75
N GLU A 111 4.85 12.27 -24.73
CA GLU A 111 3.64 12.26 -25.56
C GLU A 111 2.46 11.46 -25.01
N THR A 112 2.60 10.79 -23.86
CA THR A 112 1.57 9.87 -23.33
C THR A 112 0.81 10.36 -22.11
N ALA A 113 1.04 11.59 -21.64
CA ALA A 113 0.27 12.14 -20.52
C ALA A 113 -1.14 12.53 -20.99
N PRO A 114 -2.23 11.89 -20.51
CA PRO A 114 -3.57 12.34 -20.79
C PRO A 114 -3.77 13.77 -20.26
N SER A 115 -4.53 14.57 -20.99
CA SER A 115 -4.81 16.00 -20.75
C SER A 115 -5.64 16.30 -19.50
N SER A 116 -6.05 15.29 -18.74
CA SER A 116 -6.62 15.43 -17.40
C SER A 116 -5.52 15.76 -16.40
N SER A 117 -5.74 16.67 -15.46
CA SER A 117 -4.76 17.03 -14.43
C SER A 117 -4.10 15.76 -13.84
N PRO A 118 -2.80 15.53 -14.05
CA PRO A 118 -2.19 14.25 -13.69
C PRO A 118 -2.31 14.07 -12.18
N ALA A 119 -2.85 12.92 -11.77
CA ALA A 119 -2.84 12.53 -10.37
C ALA A 119 -1.39 12.64 -9.84
N PRO A 120 -1.19 13.14 -8.61
CA PRO A 120 0.15 13.37 -8.11
C PRO A 120 0.89 12.03 -7.98
N PRO A 121 2.19 11.99 -8.35
CA PRO A 121 2.99 10.77 -8.25
C PRO A 121 3.04 10.21 -6.82
N LEU A 122 3.11 8.89 -6.68
CA LEU A 122 2.87 8.20 -5.41
C LEU A 122 4.16 7.65 -4.77
N LEU A 123 4.27 7.81 -3.45
CA LEU A 123 5.10 6.96 -2.59
C LEU A 123 4.14 6.07 -1.79
N LEU A 124 4.00 4.82 -2.23
CA LEU A 124 3.03 3.88 -1.67
C LEU A 124 3.72 2.84 -0.80
N VAL A 125 3.21 2.59 0.40
CA VAL A 125 3.63 1.48 1.26
C VAL A 125 2.52 0.42 1.32
N TYR A 126 2.88 -0.83 1.07
CA TYR A 126 2.01 -1.99 1.17
C TYR A 126 2.37 -2.83 2.40
N GLY A 127 1.47 -2.90 3.39
CA GLY A 127 1.62 -3.71 4.60
C GLY A 127 2.38 -3.05 5.75
N LEU A 128 2.24 -1.74 5.95
CA LEU A 128 2.90 -1.03 7.05
C LEU A 128 2.43 -1.53 8.41
N VAL A 129 1.12 -1.69 8.59
CA VAL A 129 0.52 -2.11 9.87
C VAL A 129 0.91 -3.56 10.16
N GLU A 130 0.78 -4.44 9.18
CA GLU A 130 1.22 -5.83 9.31
C GLU A 130 2.71 -5.95 9.66
N LEU A 131 3.59 -5.18 9.01
CA LEU A 131 5.03 -5.16 9.32
C LEU A 131 5.34 -4.90 10.80
N HIS A 132 4.53 -4.06 11.45
CA HIS A 132 4.71 -3.78 12.88
C HIS A 132 4.10 -4.88 13.75
N ARG A 133 3.04 -5.55 13.30
CA ARG A 133 2.35 -6.60 14.06
C ARG A 133 3.23 -7.83 14.27
N ASP A 134 4.00 -8.20 13.24
CA ASP A 134 4.93 -9.34 13.32
C ASP A 134 6.28 -8.96 13.97
N GLY A 135 6.47 -7.67 14.28
CA GLY A 135 7.68 -7.14 14.90
C GLY A 135 7.54 -6.82 16.39
N THR A 136 8.63 -6.33 16.99
CA THR A 136 8.65 -5.84 18.38
C THR A 136 8.10 -4.41 18.53
N GLU A 137 7.67 -3.79 17.42
CA GLU A 137 7.23 -2.40 17.35
C GLU A 137 5.71 -2.26 17.12
N TRP A 138 4.93 -3.29 17.46
CA TRP A 138 3.48 -3.20 17.52
C TRP A 138 3.02 -2.24 18.62
N SER A 139 2.96 -0.95 18.30
CA SER A 139 2.56 0.11 19.21
C SER A 139 2.13 1.38 18.47
N ALA A 140 1.40 2.26 19.15
CA ALA A 140 1.06 3.58 18.62
C ALA A 140 2.31 4.39 18.31
N GLN A 141 3.34 4.33 19.17
CA GLN A 141 4.63 4.99 18.94
C GLN A 141 5.31 4.47 17.67
N GLY A 142 5.38 3.14 17.50
CA GLY A 142 6.03 2.49 16.38
C GLY A 142 5.36 2.84 15.05
N LEU A 143 4.03 2.66 15.00
CA LEU A 143 3.20 3.00 13.84
C LEU A 143 3.29 4.50 13.50
N ASN A 144 3.19 5.38 14.50
CA ASN A 144 3.27 6.82 14.30
C ASN A 144 4.62 7.25 13.71
N THR A 145 5.72 6.66 14.18
CA THR A 145 7.06 6.98 13.69
C THR A 145 7.21 6.62 12.21
N SER A 146 6.76 5.42 11.82
CA SER A 146 6.84 4.96 10.44
C SER A 146 5.88 5.72 9.51
N ALA A 147 4.66 6.03 9.99
CA ALA A 147 3.68 6.85 9.27
C ALA A 147 4.19 8.28 9.03
N ALA A 148 4.74 8.92 10.06
CA ALA A 148 5.35 10.25 9.95
C ALA A 148 6.49 10.25 8.93
N GLY A 149 7.39 9.26 9.00
CA GLY A 149 8.49 9.12 8.06
C GLY A 149 8.03 8.94 6.61
N LEU A 150 6.92 8.23 6.39
CA LEU A 150 6.34 8.08 5.05
C LEU A 150 5.80 9.42 4.52
N VAL A 151 5.00 10.13 5.33
CA VAL A 151 4.43 11.43 4.95
C VAL A 151 5.53 12.47 4.72
N GLU A 152 6.51 12.56 5.61
CA GLU A 152 7.65 13.46 5.49
C GLU A 152 8.46 13.17 4.22
N SER A 153 8.78 11.89 3.98
CA SER A 153 9.57 11.47 2.82
C SER A 153 8.84 11.76 1.51
N ALA A 154 7.53 11.51 1.45
CA ALA A 154 6.71 11.85 0.29
C ALA A 154 6.67 13.37 0.06
N ALA A 155 6.39 14.16 1.11
CA ALA A 155 6.32 15.62 1.03
C ALA A 155 7.66 16.23 0.58
N ARG A 156 8.78 15.75 1.12
CA ARG A 156 10.13 16.16 0.73
C ARG A 156 10.43 15.92 -0.76
N ASN A 157 9.78 14.93 -1.37
CA ASN A 157 9.97 14.55 -2.76
C ASN A 157 8.85 15.04 -3.70
N GLY A 158 7.89 15.83 -3.20
CA GLY A 158 6.75 16.29 -3.99
C GLY A 158 5.79 15.16 -4.40
N LEU A 159 5.82 14.02 -3.70
CA LEU A 159 4.96 12.87 -3.91
C LEU A 159 3.75 12.91 -2.97
N ARG A 160 2.69 12.19 -3.32
CA ARG A 160 1.60 11.87 -2.39
C ARG A 160 1.92 10.56 -1.67
N ALA A 161 1.89 10.59 -0.34
CA ALA A 161 2.00 9.38 0.47
C ALA A 161 0.71 8.55 0.39
N ALA A 162 0.84 7.25 0.19
CA ALA A 162 -0.27 6.31 0.18
C ALA A 162 0.03 5.07 1.01
N LEU A 163 -0.99 4.55 1.70
CA LEU A 163 -0.92 3.32 2.48
C LEU A 163 -1.98 2.32 2.00
N VAL A 164 -1.58 1.06 1.80
CA VAL A 164 -2.46 -0.08 1.50
C VAL A 164 -2.07 -1.22 2.43
N GLU A 165 -3.04 -1.90 3.05
CA GLU A 165 -2.76 -3.15 3.79
C GLU A 165 -3.12 -4.38 2.94
N PRO A 166 -2.41 -5.51 3.12
CA PRO A 166 -2.77 -6.76 2.51
C PRO A 166 -4.17 -7.20 2.93
N ARG A 167 -4.97 -7.58 1.94
CA ARG A 167 -6.28 -8.19 2.20
C ARG A 167 -6.10 -9.59 2.79
N LYS A 168 -6.82 -9.85 3.89
CA LYS A 168 -6.85 -11.13 4.61
C LYS A 168 -8.19 -11.84 4.44
N THR A 169 -9.25 -11.10 4.11
CA THR A 169 -10.63 -11.61 3.99
C THR A 169 -11.36 -10.96 2.82
N GLU A 170 -12.47 -11.55 2.37
CA GLU A 170 -13.35 -10.91 1.37
C GLU A 170 -14.32 -9.89 2.00
N SER A 171 -14.12 -9.52 3.26
CA SER A 171 -15.02 -8.61 3.98
C SER A 171 -14.85 -7.15 3.53
N ARG A 172 -15.96 -6.50 3.17
CA ARG A 172 -15.96 -5.06 2.81
C ARG A 172 -15.56 -4.14 3.97
N ASP A 173 -15.71 -4.59 5.22
CA ASP A 173 -15.38 -3.81 6.42
C ASP A 173 -14.01 -4.18 7.01
N GLU A 174 -13.18 -4.93 6.29
CA GLU A 174 -11.86 -5.36 6.78
C GLU A 174 -10.98 -4.18 7.21
N LEU A 175 -11.02 -3.07 6.48
CA LEU A 175 -10.32 -1.85 6.85
C LEU A 175 -10.84 -1.31 8.19
N GLY A 176 -12.15 -1.20 8.37
CA GLY A 176 -12.77 -0.70 9.60
C GLY A 176 -12.38 -1.53 10.81
N VAL A 177 -12.43 -2.86 10.66
CA VAL A 177 -12.00 -3.82 11.70
C VAL A 177 -10.52 -3.64 12.05
N SER A 178 -9.64 -3.58 11.05
CA SER A 178 -8.19 -3.40 11.25
C SER A 178 -7.86 -2.06 11.92
N LEU A 179 -8.59 -0.99 11.56
CA LEU A 179 -8.43 0.33 12.17
C LEU A 179 -9.01 0.42 13.59
N GLY A 180 -10.00 -0.41 13.91
CA GLY A 180 -10.58 -0.53 15.24
C GLY A 180 -9.67 -1.27 16.23
N GLU A 181 -8.69 -2.04 15.76
CA GLU A 181 -7.81 -2.83 16.61
C GLU A 181 -7.00 -1.95 17.57
N GLY A 182 -6.97 -2.35 18.84
CA GLY A 182 -6.24 -1.64 19.88
C GLY A 182 -4.76 -1.99 19.90
N VAL A 183 -3.90 -0.97 19.90
CA VAL A 183 -2.45 -1.10 20.07
C VAL A 183 -2.00 -0.43 21.36
N PRO A 184 -1.00 -0.98 22.06
CA PRO A 184 -0.42 -0.30 23.21
C PRO A 184 0.22 1.03 22.76
N ILE A 185 0.22 2.03 23.64
CA ILE A 185 0.80 3.34 23.28
C ILE A 185 2.31 3.23 23.03
N LEU A 186 3.02 2.44 23.83
CA LEU A 186 4.48 2.34 23.82
C LEU A 186 4.92 0.97 23.30
N SER A 187 6.07 0.94 22.61
CA SER A 187 6.70 -0.31 22.22
C SER A 187 7.20 -1.07 23.45
N GLY A 188 7.12 -2.40 23.42
CA GLY A 188 7.56 -3.27 24.52
C GLY A 188 6.53 -3.44 25.66
N SER A 189 5.32 -2.89 25.52
CA SER A 189 4.18 -3.29 26.36
C SER A 189 4.00 -4.81 26.27
N LYS A 190 3.70 -5.44 27.40
CA LYS A 190 3.50 -6.89 27.47
C LYS A 190 2.02 -7.20 27.32
N MET A 191 1.70 -8.27 26.61
CA MET A 191 0.36 -8.86 26.65
C MET A 191 0.28 -9.73 27.90
N GLY A 192 -0.78 -9.57 28.70
CA GLY A 192 -1.08 -10.48 29.79
C GLY A 192 -1.59 -11.83 29.27
N ASP A 193 -1.61 -12.84 30.14
CA ASP A 193 -2.12 -14.18 29.82
C ASP A 193 -3.64 -14.18 29.51
N ASP A 194 -4.34 -13.12 29.90
CA ASP A 194 -5.75 -12.84 29.61
C ASP A 194 -5.96 -12.21 28.22
N GLY A 195 -4.88 -11.97 27.46
CA GLY A 195 -4.93 -11.31 26.15
C GLY A 195 -5.11 -9.78 26.23
N THR A 196 -4.97 -9.19 27.42
CA THR A 196 -5.06 -7.74 27.60
C THR A 196 -3.66 -7.11 27.58
N TRP A 197 -3.49 -6.02 26.84
CA TRP A 197 -2.23 -5.26 26.86
C TRP A 197 -2.00 -4.59 28.22
N SER A 198 -0.76 -4.62 28.70
CA SER A 198 -0.36 -3.85 29.86
C SER A 198 -0.43 -2.35 29.54
N GLY A 199 -1.38 -1.65 30.17
CA GLY A 199 -1.52 -0.20 30.09
C GLY A 199 -2.59 0.28 29.11
N ARG A 200 -2.46 1.53 28.65
CA ARG A 200 -3.45 2.14 27.75
C ARG A 200 -3.24 1.66 26.31
N VAL A 201 -4.36 1.33 25.66
CA VAL A 201 -4.42 1.04 24.23
C VAL A 201 -5.13 2.16 23.48
N VAL A 202 -4.81 2.29 22.19
CA VAL A 202 -5.48 3.21 21.27
C VAL A 202 -5.77 2.49 19.96
N PRO A 203 -6.86 2.82 19.25
CA PRO A 203 -7.15 2.22 17.95
C PRO A 203 -6.07 2.57 16.91
N VAL A 204 -5.69 1.61 16.05
CA VAL A 204 -4.77 1.83 14.91
C VAL A 204 -5.24 3.02 14.07
N GLY A 205 -6.53 3.10 13.77
CA GLY A 205 -7.11 4.18 12.98
C GLY A 205 -6.97 5.56 13.61
N ARG A 206 -6.92 5.67 14.93
CA ARG A 206 -6.64 6.94 15.61
C ARG A 206 -5.19 7.38 15.41
N VAL A 207 -4.25 6.43 15.31
CA VAL A 207 -2.84 6.73 15.08
C VAL A 207 -2.62 7.13 13.62
N LEU A 208 -3.10 6.32 12.68
CA LEU A 208 -2.95 6.56 11.24
C LEU A 208 -3.76 7.77 10.76
N GLY A 209 -4.95 7.99 11.31
CA GLY A 209 -5.83 9.13 10.95
C GLY A 209 -5.27 10.51 11.29
N ARG A 210 -4.14 10.59 12.00
CA ARG A 210 -3.38 11.84 12.16
C ARG A 210 -2.63 12.25 10.90
N TRP A 211 -2.33 11.26 10.05
CA TRP A 211 -1.46 11.38 8.90
C TRP A 211 -2.21 11.18 7.59
N PHE A 212 -3.14 10.22 7.56
CA PHE A 212 -3.82 9.78 6.34
C PHE A 212 -5.32 10.01 6.43
N GLU A 213 -5.89 10.47 5.31
CA GLU A 213 -7.33 10.45 5.08
C GLU A 213 -7.73 9.07 4.53
N VAL A 214 -8.80 8.49 5.07
CA VAL A 214 -9.35 7.25 4.53
C VAL A 214 -10.01 7.57 3.20
N GLY A 215 -9.42 7.10 2.10
CA GLY A 215 -9.96 7.34 0.77
C GLY A 215 -11.26 6.57 0.57
N ALA A 216 -12.35 7.27 0.27
CA ALA A 216 -13.49 6.68 -0.43
C ALA A 216 -13.12 6.48 -1.92
N PRO A 217 -13.60 5.43 -2.60
CA PRO A 217 -13.46 5.29 -4.04
C PRO A 217 -14.39 6.29 -4.74
N THR A 218 -13.90 7.50 -4.98
CA THR A 218 -14.49 8.51 -5.87
C THR A 218 -13.30 9.20 -6.53
N ASP A 219 -13.07 9.14 -7.84
CA ASP A 219 -14.04 9.36 -8.91
C ASP A 219 -14.08 8.26 -9.97
N SER A 220 -15.30 7.85 -10.30
CA SER A 220 -15.69 7.28 -11.59
C SER A 220 -15.48 8.36 -12.67
N PRO A 221 -14.89 8.05 -13.83
CA PRO A 221 -14.82 8.99 -14.93
C PRO A 221 -16.10 8.87 -15.76
N ASP A 222 -17.21 9.47 -15.32
CA ASP A 222 -18.40 9.66 -16.17
C ASP A 222 -19.24 10.85 -15.66
N ALA A 223 -18.99 12.00 -16.28
CA ALA A 223 -19.97 13.04 -16.58
C ALA A 223 -19.56 13.71 -17.91
#